data_AF-A0A3D2R6H4-F1
#
_entry.id   AF-A0A3D2R6H4-F1
#
_cell.length_a   1.000
_cell.length_b   1.000
_cell.length_c   1.000
_cell.angle_alpha   90.00
_cell.angle_beta   90.00
_cell.angle_gamma   90.00
#
_symmetry.space_group_name_H-M   'P 1'
#
loop_
_entity.id
_entity.type
_entity.pdbx_description
1 polymer ?
#
loop_
_entity_poly.entity_id
_entity_poly.type
_entity_poly.pdbx_seq_one_letter_code
_entity_poly.pdbx_strand_id
1 'polypeptide(L)'
;MNQTKNFKAPFRVYNASAGSGKTFALTVAFLDKILRAKTDDAYKKLLAITFTNKAVAEMKNRILNTLESFAKGEFEGAVLDLAQEILKGSNMTQPQLQAKSQDVLVHLLHHYAQFHVETIDRFNHRLLKTFSKDLKLSSNFEVSLETGVLLAEAVDALIDQAGRDPQITDLLVSFALNKTEDSKSWDIAFDLNKTAWMIVQENDAPYLARLKDIPLEQFIEFTQKLRERKQILDTLMREFARSLLDLCEVMGFCLITCLMVLLSRSCKKCLTLSKPQILSANGCLKS
;
A
#
# COMPACT_ATOMS: atom_id res chain seq x y z
N MET A 1 -1.35 53.22 12.41
CA MET A 1 -2.36 52.15 12.57
C MET A 1 -2.06 51.03 11.59
N ASN A 2 -1.25 50.03 11.99
CA ASN A 2 -1.08 48.80 11.20
C ASN A 2 -1.69 47.66 12.01
N GLN A 3 -2.94 47.34 11.70
CA GLN A 3 -3.58 46.12 12.19
C GLN A 3 -3.11 44.96 11.31
N THR A 4 -2.15 44.18 11.81
CA THR A 4 -1.80 42.88 11.26
C THR A 4 -2.97 41.92 11.47
N LYS A 5 -3.70 41.61 10.39
CA LYS A 5 -4.71 40.55 10.37
C LYS A 5 -4.03 39.22 10.72
N ASN A 6 -4.31 38.71 11.91
CA ASN A 6 -3.79 37.44 12.41
C ASN A 6 -4.49 36.28 11.69
N PHE A 7 -3.89 35.76 10.63
CA PHE A 7 -4.45 34.67 9.82
C PHE A 7 -4.29 33.34 10.59
N LYS A 8 -5.37 32.88 11.23
CA LYS A 8 -5.37 31.59 11.94
C LYS A 8 -5.37 30.47 10.91
N ALA A 9 -4.32 29.64 10.90
CA ALA A 9 -4.23 28.51 9.98
C ALA A 9 -5.47 27.58 10.10
N PRO A 10 -5.96 27.00 8.99
CA PRO A 10 -7.18 26.19 8.97
C PRO A 10 -7.01 24.84 9.70
N PHE A 11 -5.78 24.44 9.99
CA PHE A 11 -5.44 23.22 10.72
C PHE A 11 -4.68 23.56 12.01
N ARG A 12 -4.92 22.77 13.07
CA ARG A 12 -4.14 22.82 14.31
C ARG A 12 -3.43 21.49 14.50
N VAL A 13 -2.10 21.52 14.48
CA VAL A 13 -1.28 20.34 14.74
C VAL A 13 -0.85 20.36 16.21
N TYR A 14 -1.08 19.26 16.92
CA TYR A 14 -0.59 19.05 18.28
C TYR A 14 0.56 18.05 18.23
N ASN A 15 1.79 18.54 18.35
CA ASN A 15 2.97 17.68 18.51
C ASN A 15 3.12 17.31 19.97
N ALA A 16 3.07 16.01 20.27
CA ALA A 16 3.11 15.53 21.63
C ALA A 16 3.93 14.24 21.70
N SER A 17 5.02 14.25 22.48
CA SER A 17 5.87 13.08 22.79
C SER A 17 5.17 12.12 23.76
N ALA A 18 5.72 10.91 24.00
CA ALA A 18 5.17 10.00 25.01
C ALA A 18 5.10 10.71 26.38
N GLY A 19 3.98 10.57 27.09
CA GLY A 19 3.76 11.21 28.41
C GLY A 19 3.41 12.70 28.41
N SER A 20 3.43 13.40 27.27
CA SER A 20 3.18 14.86 27.19
C SER A 20 1.70 15.30 27.25
N GLY A 21 0.79 14.43 27.70
CA GLY A 21 -0.61 14.81 27.89
C GLY A 21 -1.45 14.97 26.61
N LYS A 22 -1.07 14.37 25.47
CA LYS A 22 -1.89 14.47 24.23
C LYS A 22 -3.35 14.05 24.41
N THR A 23 -3.60 12.99 25.18
CA THR A 23 -4.98 12.55 25.46
C THR A 23 -5.75 13.59 26.29
N PHE A 24 -5.08 14.30 27.21
CA PHE A 24 -5.68 15.41 27.95
C PHE A 24 -6.05 16.55 27.00
N ALA A 25 -5.10 17.00 26.17
CA ALA A 25 -5.34 18.08 25.20
C ALA A 25 -6.47 17.76 24.21
N LEU A 26 -6.55 16.52 23.72
CA LEU A 26 -7.65 16.06 22.86
C LEU A 26 -8.99 16.05 23.59
N THR A 27 -9.01 15.64 24.86
CA THR A 27 -10.23 15.64 25.68
C THR A 27 -10.73 17.07 25.90
N VAL A 28 -9.84 18.00 26.27
CA VAL A 28 -10.16 19.43 26.37
C VAL A 28 -10.72 19.94 25.05
N ALA A 29 -10.04 19.71 23.93
CA ALA A 29 -10.47 20.22 22.63
C ALA A 29 -11.83 19.66 22.18
N PHE A 30 -12.14 18.41 22.53
CA PHE A 30 -13.42 17.79 22.22
C PHE A 30 -14.54 18.36 23.10
N LEU A 31 -14.34 18.35 24.43
CA LEU A 31 -15.31 18.84 25.41
C LEU A 31 -15.58 20.34 25.24
N ASP A 32 -14.54 21.14 25.01
CA ASP A 32 -14.66 22.57 24.76
C ASP A 32 -15.59 22.88 23.58
N LYS A 33 -15.50 22.09 22.50
CA LYS A 33 -16.37 22.25 21.33
C LYS A 33 -17.82 21.88 21.60
N ILE A 34 -18.10 20.78 22.32
CA ILE A 34 -19.48 20.35 22.58
C ILE A 34 -20.15 21.21 23.65
N LEU A 35 -19.42 21.65 24.68
CA LEU A 35 -19.99 22.39 25.80
C LEU A 35 -20.23 23.86 25.46
N ARG A 36 -19.44 24.45 24.55
CA ARG A 36 -19.68 25.82 24.04
C ARG A 36 -20.78 25.90 22.99
N ALA A 37 -21.22 24.77 22.44
CA ALA A 37 -22.26 24.79 21.44
C ALA A 37 -23.59 25.19 22.06
N LYS A 38 -24.40 25.93 21.29
CA LYS A 38 -25.74 26.35 21.72
C LYS A 38 -26.65 25.15 21.97
N THR A 39 -26.48 24.09 21.18
CA THR A 39 -27.30 22.86 21.22
C THR A 39 -26.57 21.72 21.92
N ASP A 40 -27.31 20.76 22.44
CA ASP A 40 -26.77 19.60 23.17
C ASP A 40 -26.39 18.44 22.23
N ASP A 41 -26.62 18.61 20.93
CA ASP A 41 -26.37 17.63 19.88
C ASP A 41 -25.04 17.85 19.14
N ALA A 42 -24.23 18.81 19.58
CA ALA A 42 -23.01 19.21 18.89
C ALA A 42 -22.02 18.06 18.69
N TYR A 43 -21.98 17.10 19.62
CA TYR A 43 -21.13 15.90 19.51
C TYR A 43 -21.42 15.08 18.24
N LYS A 44 -22.64 15.15 17.67
CA LYS A 44 -23.03 14.46 16.44
C LYS A 44 -22.31 15.01 15.21
N LYS A 45 -21.86 16.26 15.28
CA LYS A 45 -21.14 16.98 14.21
C LYS A 45 -19.63 16.86 14.35
N LEU A 46 -19.14 16.19 15.40
CA LEU A 46 -17.72 15.96 15.64
C LEU A 46 -17.35 14.53 15.26
N LEU A 47 -16.28 14.41 14.47
CA LEU A 47 -15.67 13.13 14.12
C LEU A 47 -14.28 13.06 14.77
N ALA A 48 -14.07 12.03 15.59
CA ALA A 48 -12.76 11.69 16.13
C ALA A 48 -12.33 10.32 15.61
N ILE A 49 -11.16 10.27 14.97
CA ILE A 49 -10.63 9.07 14.32
C ILE A 49 -9.37 8.62 15.06
N THR A 50 -9.24 7.32 15.27
CA THR A 50 -8.05 6.71 15.90
C THR A 50 -7.60 5.47 15.13
N PHE A 51 -6.41 4.95 15.45
CA PHE A 51 -5.86 3.76 14.81
C PHE A 51 -6.37 2.43 15.41
N THR A 52 -6.78 2.40 16.69
CA THR A 52 -7.09 1.14 17.37
C THR A 52 -8.41 1.19 18.12
N ASN A 53 -9.11 0.05 18.19
CA ASN A 53 -10.35 -0.06 18.96
C ASN A 53 -10.15 0.24 20.45
N LYS A 54 -8.97 -0.07 21.00
CA LYS A 54 -8.61 0.26 22.38
C LYS A 54 -8.57 1.77 22.61
N ALA A 55 -7.97 2.52 21.69
CA ALA A 55 -7.92 3.98 21.77
C ALA A 55 -9.31 4.61 21.63
N VAL A 56 -10.16 4.06 20.76
CA VAL A 56 -11.59 4.45 20.69
C VAL A 56 -12.26 4.29 22.04
N ALA A 57 -12.18 3.10 22.65
CA ALA A 57 -12.83 2.82 23.92
C ALA A 57 -12.30 3.73 25.05
N GLU A 58 -10.98 3.90 25.14
CA GLU A 58 -10.36 4.81 26.11
C GLU A 58 -10.86 6.25 25.93
N MET A 59 -10.89 6.76 24.69
CA MET A 59 -11.32 8.12 24.39
C MET A 59 -12.80 8.33 24.71
N LYS A 60 -13.68 7.37 24.36
CA LYS A 60 -15.10 7.42 24.70
C LYS A 60 -15.32 7.43 26.21
N ASN A 61 -14.69 6.50 26.93
CA ASN A 61 -14.80 6.41 28.38
C ASN A 61 -14.33 7.69 29.05
N ARG A 62 -13.21 8.25 28.60
CA ARG A 62 -12.69 9.51 29.13
C ARG A 62 -13.68 10.67 28.96
N ILE A 63 -14.24 10.84 27.76
CA ILE A 63 -15.22 11.89 27.48
C ILE A 63 -16.48 11.71 28.34
N LEU A 64 -17.01 10.48 28.42
CA LEU A 64 -18.21 10.17 29.21
C LEU A 64 -17.99 10.41 30.70
N ASN A 65 -16.90 9.88 31.25
CA ASN A 65 -16.59 10.02 32.67
C ASN A 65 -16.37 11.49 33.05
N THR A 66 -15.70 12.28 32.20
CA THR A 66 -15.55 13.71 32.45
C THR A 66 -16.89 14.45 32.41
N LEU A 67 -17.77 14.14 31.44
CA LEU A 67 -19.12 14.72 31.39
C LEU A 67 -19.95 14.33 32.63
N GLU A 68 -19.83 13.08 33.08
CA GLU A 68 -20.49 12.58 34.29
C GLU A 68 -20.01 13.32 35.55
N SER A 69 -18.70 13.44 35.74
CA SER A 69 -18.13 14.18 36.88
C SER A 69 -18.54 15.66 36.84
N PHE A 70 -18.52 16.30 35.66
CA PHE A 70 -19.01 17.67 35.51
C PHE A 70 -20.50 17.79 35.84
N ALA A 71 -21.34 16.85 35.39
CA ALA A 71 -22.78 16.85 35.68
C ALA A 71 -23.08 16.66 37.17
N LYS A 72 -22.30 15.84 37.88
CA LYS A 72 -22.42 15.65 39.35
C LYS A 72 -21.84 16.80 40.16
N GLY A 73 -21.07 17.70 39.53
CA GLY A 73 -20.36 18.77 40.24
C GLY A 73 -19.09 18.29 40.94
N GLU A 74 -18.57 17.12 40.56
CA GLU A 74 -17.36 16.49 41.09
C GLU A 74 -16.13 17.05 40.37
N PHE A 75 -15.66 18.22 40.79
CA PHE A 75 -14.50 18.88 40.21
C PHE A 75 -13.24 18.62 41.05
N GLU A 76 -12.73 17.39 40.99
CA GLU A 76 -11.56 16.95 41.76
C GLU A 76 -10.41 16.48 40.86
N GLY A 77 -9.17 16.68 41.32
CA GLY A 77 -7.95 16.21 40.65
C GLY A 77 -7.88 16.63 39.17
N ALA A 78 -7.63 15.65 38.29
CA ALA A 78 -7.49 15.90 36.85
C ALA A 78 -8.76 16.44 36.17
N VAL A 79 -9.95 16.22 36.76
CA VAL A 79 -11.21 16.74 36.23
C VAL A 79 -11.31 18.25 36.48
N LEU A 80 -10.82 18.73 37.63
CA LEU A 80 -10.72 20.17 37.91
C LEU A 80 -9.80 20.86 36.90
N ASP A 81 -8.65 20.27 36.58
CA ASP A 81 -7.71 20.82 35.60
C ASP A 81 -8.37 20.93 34.21
N LEU A 82 -9.13 19.91 33.79
CA LEU A 82 -9.91 19.94 32.55
C LEU A 82 -10.95 21.07 32.56
N ALA A 83 -11.70 21.21 33.67
CA ALA A 83 -12.71 22.25 33.80
C ALA A 83 -12.08 23.65 33.72
N GLN A 84 -10.97 23.87 34.41
CA GLN A 84 -10.27 25.16 34.38
C GLN A 84 -9.79 25.51 32.98
N GLU A 85 -9.24 24.55 32.22
CA GLU A 85 -8.82 24.79 30.84
C GLU A 85 -10.00 25.15 29.91
N ILE A 86 -11.15 24.48 30.06
CA ILE A 86 -12.36 24.80 29.29
C ILE A 86 -12.88 26.20 29.66
N LEU A 87 -12.89 26.53 30.96
CA LEU A 87 -13.37 27.80 31.48
C LEU A 87 -12.47 28.99 31.10
N LYS A 88 -11.14 28.82 31.06
CA LYS A 88 -10.16 29.87 30.72
C LYS A 88 -10.47 30.61 29.42
N GLY A 89 -11.09 29.92 28.45
CA GLY A 89 -11.44 30.51 27.15
C GLY A 89 -12.92 30.84 26.98
N SER A 90 -13.75 30.73 28.01
CA SER A 90 -15.21 30.84 27.94
C SER A 90 -15.75 31.86 28.95
N ASN A 91 -16.93 32.43 28.68
CA ASN A 91 -17.67 33.22 29.66
C ASN A 91 -18.58 32.35 30.55
N MET A 92 -18.43 31.02 30.52
CA MET A 92 -19.25 30.11 31.30
C MET A 92 -18.77 30.10 32.75
N THR A 93 -19.71 30.01 33.68
CA THR A 93 -19.41 29.73 35.09
C THR A 93 -19.41 28.23 35.35
N GLN A 94 -18.82 27.80 36.46
CA GLN A 94 -18.80 26.39 36.86
C GLN A 94 -20.22 25.77 37.00
N PRO A 95 -21.23 26.48 37.58
CA PRO A 95 -22.62 25.99 37.57
C PRO A 95 -23.21 25.84 36.15
N GLN A 96 -22.89 26.76 35.23
CA GLN A 96 -23.33 26.65 33.84
C GLN A 96 -22.66 25.47 33.12
N LEU A 97 -21.38 25.22 33.40
CA LEU A 97 -20.65 24.06 32.88
C LEU A 97 -21.29 22.76 33.38
N GLN A 98 -21.66 22.68 34.65
CA GLN A 98 -22.35 21.54 35.23
C GLN A 98 -23.70 21.28 34.55
N ALA A 99 -24.58 22.29 34.50
CA ALA A 99 -25.89 22.15 33.87
C ALA A 99 -25.78 21.73 32.40
N LYS A 100 -24.88 22.39 31.64
CA LYS A 100 -24.64 22.06 30.24
C LYS A 100 -24.09 20.65 30.06
N SER A 101 -23.21 20.20 30.95
CA SER A 101 -22.66 18.84 30.90
C SER A 101 -23.73 17.79 31.18
N GLN A 102 -24.67 18.08 32.08
CA GLN A 102 -25.82 17.21 32.35
C GLN A 102 -26.69 17.05 31.11
N ASP A 103 -27.08 18.16 30.47
CA ASP A 103 -27.91 18.14 29.26
C ASP A 103 -27.24 17.38 28.12
N VAL A 104 -25.95 17.68 27.86
CA VAL A 104 -25.15 17.01 26.83
C VAL A 104 -24.99 15.53 27.14
N LEU A 105 -24.70 15.15 28.39
CA LEU A 105 -24.53 13.75 28.78
C LEU A 105 -25.80 12.94 28.57
N VAL A 106 -26.95 13.44 29.06
CA VAL A 106 -28.25 12.78 28.89
C VAL A 106 -28.56 12.61 27.40
N HIS A 107 -28.41 13.70 26.63
CA HIS A 107 -28.68 13.66 25.21
C HIS A 107 -27.74 12.71 24.44
N LEU A 108 -26.47 12.63 24.83
CA LEU A 108 -25.47 11.72 24.26
C LEU A 108 -25.79 10.26 24.58
N LEU A 109 -26.14 9.93 25.82
CA LEU A 109 -26.50 8.56 26.21
C LEU A 109 -27.74 8.05 25.46
N HIS A 110 -28.74 8.91 25.25
CA HIS A 110 -29.91 8.56 24.43
C HIS A 110 -29.59 8.33 22.94
N HIS A 111 -28.57 9.01 22.40
CA HIS A 111 -28.19 8.91 20.99
C HIS A 111 -26.75 8.43 20.81
N TYR A 112 -26.34 7.43 21.60
CA TYR A 112 -24.96 6.97 21.65
C TYR A 112 -24.42 6.50 20.27
N ALA A 113 -25.31 5.98 19.41
CA ALA A 113 -24.96 5.59 18.04
C ALA A 113 -24.44 6.76 17.17
N GLN A 114 -24.77 8.01 17.53
CA GLN A 114 -24.35 9.23 16.83
C GLN A 114 -23.09 9.84 17.45
N PHE A 115 -22.46 9.17 18.43
CA PHE A 115 -21.17 9.57 19.00
C PHE A 115 -20.02 9.01 18.14
N HIS A 116 -19.58 9.82 17.18
CA HIS A 116 -18.61 9.44 16.14
C HIS A 116 -17.14 9.50 16.61
N VAL A 117 -16.82 8.66 17.61
CA VAL A 117 -15.44 8.27 17.93
C VAL A 117 -15.24 6.85 17.43
N GLU A 118 -14.42 6.68 16.39
CA GLU A 118 -14.24 5.38 15.72
C GLU A 118 -12.83 5.21 15.16
N THR A 119 -12.53 4.01 14.67
CA THR A 119 -11.26 3.76 13.98
C THR A 119 -11.30 4.29 12.56
N ILE A 120 -10.13 4.54 11.99
CA ILE A 120 -9.99 4.92 10.58
C ILE A 120 -10.65 3.90 9.65
N ASP A 121 -10.54 2.60 9.95
CA ASP A 121 -11.12 1.53 9.13
C ASP A 121 -12.65 1.57 9.16
N ARG A 122 -13.25 1.75 10.35
CA ARG A 122 -14.71 1.83 10.50
C ARG A 122 -15.27 3.06 9.80
N PHE A 123 -14.56 4.18 9.90
CA PHE A 123 -14.90 5.41 9.18
C PHE A 123 -14.87 5.18 7.66
N ASN A 124 -13.78 4.62 7.13
CA ASN A 124 -13.62 4.33 5.71
C ASN A 124 -14.69 3.36 5.20
N HIS A 125 -14.97 2.29 5.95
CA HIS A 125 -16.03 1.34 5.59
C HIS A 125 -17.41 2.03 5.51
N ARG A 126 -17.76 2.87 6.49
CA ARG A 126 -19.01 3.65 6.46
C ARG A 126 -19.05 4.62 5.27
N LEU A 127 -17.92 5.26 4.97
CA LEU A 127 -17.79 6.17 3.84
C LEU A 127 -18.05 5.44 2.53
N LEU A 128 -17.32 4.36 2.26
CA LEU A 128 -17.47 3.53 1.05
C LEU A 128 -18.88 2.99 0.90
N LYS A 129 -19.51 2.54 2.00
CA LYS A 129 -20.90 2.07 1.98
C LYS A 129 -21.88 3.16 1.55
N THR A 130 -21.66 4.40 1.99
CA THR A 130 -22.49 5.55 1.62
C THR A 130 -22.36 5.88 0.13
N PHE A 131 -21.18 5.69 -0.46
CA PHE A 131 -20.88 5.93 -1.87
C PHE A 131 -20.95 4.69 -2.76
N SER A 132 -21.45 3.56 -2.26
CA SER A 132 -21.44 2.27 -2.99
C SER A 132 -22.09 2.37 -4.38
N LYS A 133 -23.22 3.07 -4.49
CA LYS A 133 -23.90 3.31 -5.77
C LYS A 133 -23.06 4.15 -6.74
N ASP A 134 -22.43 5.22 -6.25
CA ASP A 134 -21.62 6.12 -7.07
C ASP A 134 -20.34 5.44 -7.56
N LEU A 135 -19.81 4.51 -6.75
CA LEU A 135 -18.67 3.66 -7.09
C LEU A 135 -19.04 2.43 -7.93
N LYS A 136 -20.33 2.27 -8.32
CA LYS A 136 -20.86 1.09 -9.02
C LYS A 136 -20.56 -0.24 -8.30
N LEU A 137 -20.46 -0.18 -6.97
CA LEU A 137 -20.34 -1.36 -6.12
C LEU A 137 -21.72 -1.99 -5.90
N SER A 138 -21.76 -3.31 -5.75
CA SER A 138 -22.99 -4.00 -5.41
C SER A 138 -23.50 -3.56 -4.03
N SER A 139 -24.81 -3.65 -3.78
CA SER A 139 -25.39 -3.30 -2.48
C SER A 139 -24.85 -4.17 -1.33
N ASN A 140 -24.30 -5.34 -1.66
CA ASN A 140 -23.80 -6.35 -0.73
C ASN A 140 -22.27 -6.45 -0.79
N PHE A 141 -21.57 -5.41 -1.23
CA PHE A 141 -20.12 -5.46 -1.24
C PHE A 141 -19.60 -5.57 0.21
N GLU A 142 -18.59 -6.41 0.39
CA GLU A 142 -17.85 -6.54 1.65
C GLU A 142 -16.44 -5.98 1.44
N VAL A 143 -15.94 -5.27 2.45
CA VAL A 143 -14.54 -4.85 2.48
C VAL A 143 -13.75 -5.96 3.16
N SER A 144 -12.97 -6.71 2.40
CA SER A 144 -11.99 -7.64 2.95
C SER A 144 -10.62 -6.97 3.05
N LEU A 145 -9.92 -7.23 4.16
CA LEU A 145 -8.52 -6.84 4.35
C LEU A 145 -7.55 -7.99 3.95
N GLU A 146 -8.10 -9.16 3.63
CA GLU A 146 -7.32 -10.36 3.30
C GLU A 146 -6.99 -10.40 1.80
N THR A 147 -6.27 -9.39 1.33
CA THR A 147 -5.87 -9.25 -0.08
C THR A 147 -5.20 -10.52 -0.62
N GLY A 148 -4.32 -11.15 0.17
CA GLY A 148 -3.60 -12.35 -0.26
C GLY A 148 -4.50 -13.54 -0.57
N VAL A 149 -5.57 -13.74 0.22
CA VAL A 149 -6.54 -14.83 0.01
C VAL A 149 -7.32 -14.58 -1.29
N LEU A 150 -7.77 -13.35 -1.50
CA LEU A 150 -8.51 -12.97 -2.71
C LEU A 150 -7.66 -13.10 -3.98
N LEU A 151 -6.39 -12.71 -3.93
CA LEU A 151 -5.48 -12.86 -5.07
C LEU A 151 -5.21 -14.34 -5.38
N ALA A 152 -5.04 -15.18 -4.36
CA ALA A 152 -4.85 -16.62 -4.55
C ALA A 152 -6.08 -17.27 -5.19
N GLU A 153 -7.29 -16.96 -4.70
CA GLU A 153 -8.54 -17.44 -5.29
C GLU A 153 -8.70 -16.99 -6.74
N ALA A 154 -8.32 -15.75 -7.07
CA ALA A 154 -8.34 -15.25 -8.44
C ALA A 154 -7.35 -15.97 -9.36
N VAL A 155 -6.16 -16.33 -8.86
CA VAL A 155 -5.16 -17.12 -9.60
C VAL A 155 -5.66 -18.55 -9.81
N ASP A 156 -6.21 -19.17 -8.78
CA ASP A 156 -6.79 -20.52 -8.89
C ASP A 156 -7.94 -20.54 -9.90
N ALA A 157 -8.82 -19.53 -9.86
CA ALA A 157 -9.90 -19.39 -10.84
C ALA A 157 -9.38 -19.21 -12.28
N LEU A 158 -8.24 -18.53 -12.48
CA LEU A 158 -7.58 -18.41 -13.79
C LEU A 158 -6.99 -19.76 -14.24
N ILE A 159 -6.34 -20.49 -13.33
CA ILE A 159 -5.78 -21.81 -13.64
C ILE A 159 -6.91 -22.80 -13.97
N ASP A 160 -8.04 -22.72 -13.27
CA ASP A 160 -9.21 -23.55 -13.54
C ASP A 160 -9.85 -23.28 -14.91
N GLN A 161 -9.56 -22.14 -15.55
CA GLN A 161 -9.98 -21.87 -16.93
C GLN A 161 -9.12 -22.65 -17.94
N ALA A 162 -7.95 -23.14 -17.54
CA ALA A 162 -7.18 -24.08 -18.34
C ALA A 162 -7.99 -25.36 -18.58
N GLY A 163 -8.08 -25.77 -19.84
CA GLY A 163 -8.93 -26.87 -20.31
C GLY A 163 -10.34 -26.46 -20.70
N ARG A 164 -10.82 -25.26 -20.33
CA ARG A 164 -12.12 -24.71 -20.76
C ARG A 164 -11.97 -23.68 -21.87
N ASP A 165 -11.02 -22.76 -21.72
CA ASP A 165 -10.71 -21.75 -22.73
C ASP A 165 -9.44 -22.13 -23.50
N PRO A 166 -9.52 -22.40 -24.82
CA PRO A 166 -8.36 -22.77 -25.62
C PRO A 166 -7.22 -21.74 -25.61
N GLN A 167 -7.54 -20.43 -25.62
CA GLN A 167 -6.53 -19.37 -25.66
C GLN A 167 -5.75 -19.29 -24.35
N ILE A 168 -6.47 -19.32 -23.22
CA ILE A 168 -5.85 -19.30 -21.88
C ILE A 168 -5.05 -20.58 -21.65
N THR A 169 -5.58 -21.73 -22.09
CA THR A 169 -4.88 -23.01 -21.98
C THR A 169 -3.55 -22.98 -22.73
N ASP A 170 -3.55 -22.55 -24.00
CA ASP A 170 -2.32 -22.48 -24.79
C ASP A 170 -1.29 -21.51 -24.20
N LEU A 171 -1.75 -20.37 -23.68
CA LEU A 171 -0.89 -19.40 -22.99
C LEU A 171 -0.23 -20.00 -21.74
N LEU A 172 -1.02 -20.64 -20.86
CA LEU A 172 -0.51 -21.22 -19.61
C LEU A 172 0.42 -22.41 -19.88
N VAL A 173 0.11 -23.25 -20.86
CA VAL A 173 0.99 -24.35 -21.31
C VAL A 173 2.29 -23.81 -21.88
N SER A 174 2.21 -22.82 -22.78
CA SER A 174 3.38 -22.15 -23.33
C SER A 174 4.24 -21.53 -22.24
N PHE A 175 3.63 -20.91 -21.23
CA PHE A 175 4.34 -20.33 -20.09
C PHE A 175 5.06 -21.40 -19.26
N ALA A 176 4.42 -22.52 -18.96
CA ALA A 176 5.03 -23.64 -18.25
C ALA A 176 6.22 -24.23 -19.03
N LEU A 177 6.07 -24.44 -20.35
CA LEU A 177 7.13 -24.95 -21.22
C LEU A 177 8.35 -24.02 -21.24
N ASN A 178 8.15 -22.71 -21.45
CA ASN A 178 9.24 -21.73 -21.42
C ASN A 178 10.00 -21.76 -20.08
N LYS A 179 9.31 -21.96 -18.95
CA LYS A 179 9.97 -22.07 -17.64
C LYS A 179 10.85 -23.32 -17.54
N THR A 180 10.38 -24.45 -18.07
CA THR A 180 11.18 -25.68 -18.07
C THR A 180 12.42 -25.55 -18.95
N GLU A 181 12.33 -24.87 -20.10
CA GLU A 181 13.49 -24.55 -20.95
C GLU A 181 14.53 -23.71 -20.22
N ASP A 182 14.08 -22.74 -19.40
CA ASP A 182 14.91 -21.92 -18.53
C ASP A 182 15.45 -22.66 -17.29
N SER A 183 15.27 -23.98 -17.18
CA SER A 183 15.64 -24.78 -16.00
C SER A 183 14.96 -24.33 -14.69
N LYS A 184 13.77 -23.72 -14.79
CA LYS A 184 12.93 -23.31 -13.66
C LYS A 184 11.86 -24.36 -13.36
N SER A 185 11.23 -24.24 -12.18
CA SER A 185 10.08 -25.07 -11.79
C SER A 185 8.92 -24.91 -12.78
N TRP A 186 8.23 -26.01 -13.08
CA TRP A 186 7.01 -26.03 -13.89
C TRP A 186 5.81 -25.37 -13.18
N ASP A 187 5.89 -25.16 -11.86
CA ASP A 187 4.85 -24.52 -11.07
C ASP A 187 4.64 -23.07 -11.53
N ILE A 188 3.57 -22.86 -12.30
CA ILE A 188 3.13 -21.56 -12.78
C ILE A 188 2.28 -20.82 -11.74
N ALA A 189 1.64 -21.53 -10.80
CA ALA A 189 0.77 -20.94 -9.79
C ALA A 189 1.56 -20.05 -8.83
N PHE A 190 2.76 -20.48 -8.45
CA PHE A 190 3.66 -19.66 -7.62
C PHE A 190 4.00 -18.30 -8.26
N ASP A 191 4.35 -18.29 -9.55
CA ASP A 191 4.70 -17.04 -10.26
C ASP A 191 3.48 -16.16 -10.55
N LEU A 192 2.34 -16.77 -10.85
CA LEU A 192 1.09 -16.05 -11.03
C LEU A 192 0.68 -15.36 -9.72
N ASN A 193 0.75 -16.07 -8.59
CA ASN A 193 0.50 -15.48 -7.27
C ASN A 193 1.47 -14.35 -6.95
N LYS A 194 2.75 -14.51 -7.29
CA LYS A 194 3.76 -13.45 -7.11
C LYS A 194 3.44 -12.21 -7.96
N THR A 195 3.03 -12.42 -9.21
CA THR A 195 2.67 -11.34 -10.15
C THR A 195 1.35 -10.67 -9.75
N ALA A 196 0.39 -11.42 -9.21
CA ALA A 196 -0.90 -10.92 -8.78
C ALA A 196 -0.77 -9.79 -7.72
N TRP A 197 0.26 -9.83 -6.88
CA TRP A 197 0.55 -8.74 -5.93
C TRP A 197 0.81 -7.39 -6.60
N MET A 198 1.33 -7.35 -7.83
CA MET A 198 1.54 -6.09 -8.57
C MET A 198 0.23 -5.35 -8.83
N ILE A 199 -0.90 -6.07 -8.93
CA ILE A 199 -2.23 -5.48 -9.15
C ILE A 199 -2.61 -4.53 -7.99
N VAL A 200 -2.14 -4.84 -6.78
CA VAL A 200 -2.50 -4.10 -5.57
C VAL A 200 -1.40 -3.11 -5.14
N GLN A 201 -0.23 -3.14 -5.79
CA GLN A 201 0.83 -2.17 -5.52
C GLN A 201 0.53 -0.83 -6.20
N GLU A 202 0.46 0.24 -5.41
CA GLU A 202 0.18 1.59 -5.91
C GLU A 202 1.20 2.08 -6.94
N ASN A 203 2.47 1.67 -6.79
CA ASN A 203 3.54 2.05 -7.71
C ASN A 203 3.37 1.42 -9.11
N ASP A 204 2.73 0.25 -9.18
CA ASP A 204 2.58 -0.53 -10.43
C ASP A 204 1.27 -0.21 -11.15
N ALA A 205 0.24 0.23 -10.41
CA ALA A 205 -1.08 0.60 -10.92
C ALA A 205 -1.06 1.49 -12.19
N PRO A 206 -0.27 2.59 -12.29
CA PRO A 206 -0.29 3.43 -13.49
C PRO A 206 0.27 2.72 -14.74
N TYR A 207 1.14 1.73 -14.57
CA TYR A 207 1.68 0.94 -15.68
C TYR A 207 0.71 -0.15 -16.11
N LEU A 208 0.09 -0.84 -15.15
CA LEU A 208 -0.94 -1.85 -15.42
C LEU A 208 -2.18 -1.26 -16.09
N ALA A 209 -2.55 -0.02 -15.75
CA ALA A 209 -3.65 0.69 -16.40
C ALA A 209 -3.45 0.84 -17.92
N ARG A 210 -2.20 0.93 -18.41
CA ARG A 210 -1.90 1.00 -19.84
C ARG A 210 -2.08 -0.33 -20.56
N LEU A 211 -2.03 -1.44 -19.82
CA LEU A 211 -2.15 -2.80 -20.35
C LEU A 211 -3.60 -3.32 -20.31
N LYS A 212 -4.46 -2.70 -19.50
CA LYS A 212 -5.83 -3.15 -19.24
C LYS A 212 -6.69 -3.29 -20.50
N ASP A 213 -6.55 -2.35 -21.44
CA ASP A 213 -7.39 -2.29 -22.64
C ASP A 213 -6.76 -3.00 -23.86
N ILE A 214 -5.59 -3.62 -23.67
CA ILE A 214 -4.91 -4.35 -24.74
C ILE A 214 -5.45 -5.79 -24.75
N PRO A 215 -6.02 -6.26 -25.87
CA PRO A 215 -6.56 -7.61 -25.96
C PRO A 215 -5.45 -8.67 -25.94
N LEU A 216 -5.78 -9.87 -25.48
CA LEU A 216 -4.81 -10.97 -25.30
C LEU A 216 -4.14 -11.35 -26.62
N GLU A 217 -4.88 -11.31 -27.73
CA GLU A 217 -4.37 -11.63 -29.06
C GLU A 217 -3.19 -10.75 -29.46
N GLN A 218 -3.21 -9.46 -29.11
CA GLN A 218 -2.10 -8.54 -29.40
C GLN A 218 -0.86 -8.90 -28.60
N PHE A 219 -1.00 -9.39 -27.36
CA PHE A 219 0.14 -9.86 -26.57
C PHE A 219 0.73 -11.13 -27.17
N ILE A 220 -0.10 -12.05 -27.67
CA ILE A 220 0.36 -13.27 -28.34
C ILE A 220 1.15 -12.91 -29.61
N GLU A 221 0.59 -12.06 -30.47
CA GLU A 221 1.24 -11.61 -31.71
C GLU A 221 2.57 -10.89 -31.42
N PHE A 222 2.59 -10.01 -30.41
CA PHE A 222 3.79 -9.32 -29.99
C PHE A 222 4.87 -10.28 -29.47
N THR A 223 4.48 -11.27 -28.67
CA THR A 223 5.39 -12.28 -28.15
C THR A 223 5.99 -13.13 -29.27
N GLN A 224 5.19 -13.48 -30.29
CA GLN A 224 5.67 -14.19 -31.47
C GLN A 224 6.70 -13.37 -32.24
N LYS A 225 6.43 -12.08 -32.52
CA LYS A 225 7.39 -11.18 -33.17
C LYS A 225 8.71 -11.06 -32.41
N LEU A 226 8.65 -11.02 -31.07
CA LEU A 226 9.85 -10.98 -30.24
C LEU A 226 10.66 -12.29 -30.33
N ARG A 227 10.00 -13.44 -30.30
CA ARG A 227 10.65 -14.75 -30.47
C ARG A 227 11.33 -14.88 -31.83
N GLU A 228 10.65 -14.48 -32.90
CA GLU A 228 11.21 -14.48 -34.26
C GLU A 228 12.47 -13.60 -34.33
N ARG A 229 12.41 -12.37 -33.80
CA ARG A 229 13.58 -11.48 -33.76
C ARG A 229 14.73 -12.06 -32.94
N LYS A 230 14.44 -12.69 -31.80
CA LYS A 230 15.46 -13.35 -30.97
C LYS A 230 16.14 -14.47 -31.76
N GLN A 231 15.39 -15.32 -32.46
CA GLN A 231 15.94 -16.41 -33.28
C GLN A 231 16.80 -15.91 -34.44
N ILE A 232 16.36 -14.85 -35.13
CA ILE A 232 17.16 -14.21 -36.18
C ILE A 232 18.49 -13.70 -35.61
N LEU A 233 18.45 -13.01 -34.47
CA LEU A 233 19.66 -12.47 -33.85
C LEU A 233 20.61 -13.58 -33.38
N ASP A 234 20.08 -14.66 -32.78
CA ASP A 234 20.88 -15.82 -32.37
C ASP A 234 21.54 -16.51 -33.57
N THR A 235 20.85 -16.58 -34.71
CA THR A 235 21.37 -17.16 -35.95
C THR A 235 22.51 -16.30 -36.51
N LEU A 236 22.31 -14.99 -36.59
CA LEU A 236 23.35 -14.03 -37.02
C LEU A 236 24.57 -14.09 -36.08
N MET A 237 24.36 -14.19 -34.77
CA MET A 237 25.47 -14.33 -33.81
C MET A 237 26.25 -15.63 -34.02
N ARG A 238 25.55 -16.74 -34.30
CA ARG A 238 26.20 -18.03 -34.59
C ARG A 238 26.95 -18.01 -35.92
N GLU A 239 26.38 -17.40 -36.96
CA GLU A 239 27.04 -17.23 -38.26
C GLU A 239 28.28 -16.37 -38.15
N PHE A 240 28.17 -15.21 -37.48
CA PHE A 240 29.33 -14.34 -37.24
C PHE A 240 30.41 -15.06 -36.44
N ALA A 241 30.04 -15.80 -35.39
CA ALA A 241 30.98 -16.60 -34.61
C ALA A 241 31.67 -17.68 -35.45
N ARG A 242 30.94 -18.38 -36.33
CA ARG A 242 31.49 -19.37 -37.27
C ARG A 242 32.46 -18.72 -38.26
N SER A 243 32.08 -17.61 -38.90
CA SER A 243 32.97 -16.89 -39.80
C SER A 243 34.25 -16.41 -39.10
N LEU A 244 34.15 -16.02 -37.83
CA LEU A 244 35.32 -15.64 -37.02
C LEU A 244 36.21 -16.85 -36.71
N LEU A 245 35.62 -18.00 -36.38
CA LEU A 245 36.33 -19.26 -36.15
C LEU A 245 37.05 -19.73 -37.42
N ASP A 246 36.35 -19.75 -38.56
CA ASP A 246 36.91 -20.14 -39.86
C ASP A 246 38.09 -19.23 -40.25
N LEU A 247 37.99 -17.92 -39.98
CA LEU A 247 39.08 -16.97 -40.23
C LEU A 247 40.28 -17.19 -39.30
N CYS A 248 40.06 -17.53 -38.02
CA CYS A 248 41.14 -17.89 -37.10
C CYS A 248 41.84 -19.19 -37.55
N GLU A 249 41.11 -20.18 -38.09
CA GLU A 249 41.69 -21.42 -38.64
C GLU A 249 42.52 -21.18 -39.91
N VAL A 250 42.03 -20.38 -40.86
CA VAL A 250 42.75 -20.05 -42.10
C VAL A 250 44.04 -19.28 -41.83
N MET A 251 44.08 -18.45 -40.78
CA MET A 251 45.28 -17.70 -40.39
C MET A 251 46.22 -18.48 -39.44
N GLY A 252 45.91 -19.73 -39.09
CA GLY A 252 46.75 -20.59 -38.25
C GLY A 252 46.83 -20.18 -36.77
N PHE A 253 45.87 -19.38 -36.28
CA PHE A 253 45.82 -18.98 -34.87
C PHE A 253 45.00 -20.00 -34.06
N CYS A 254 45.63 -20.57 -33.02
CA CYS A 254 44.92 -21.39 -32.04
C CYS A 254 43.77 -20.58 -31.40
N LEU A 255 42.58 -21.19 -31.24
CA LEU A 255 41.36 -20.55 -30.71
C LEU A 255 41.61 -19.69 -29.45
N ILE A 256 42.54 -20.14 -28.60
CA ILE A 256 42.92 -19.52 -27.33
C ILE A 256 43.54 -18.13 -27.55
N THR A 257 44.36 -17.96 -28.58
CA THR A 257 45.01 -16.68 -28.91
C THR A 257 44.02 -15.69 -29.51
N CYS A 258 43.08 -16.16 -30.35
CA CYS A 258 42.00 -15.34 -30.91
C CYS A 258 41.07 -14.81 -29.79
N LEU A 259 40.67 -15.67 -28.85
CA LEU A 259 39.80 -15.29 -27.73
C LEU A 259 40.47 -14.28 -26.80
N MET A 260 41.74 -14.46 -26.46
CA MET A 260 42.51 -13.52 -25.62
C MET A 260 42.62 -12.13 -26.25
N VAL A 261 42.85 -12.03 -27.57
CA VAL A 261 42.97 -10.75 -28.26
C VAL A 261 41.63 -10.01 -28.31
N LEU A 262 40.53 -10.72 -28.59
CA LEU A 262 39.18 -10.15 -28.63
C LEU A 262 38.66 -9.73 -27.24
N LEU A 263 38.89 -10.55 -26.21
CA LEU A 263 38.58 -10.20 -24.82
C LEU A 263 39.42 -9.02 -24.36
N SER A 264 40.71 -8.94 -24.69
CA SER A 264 41.56 -7.81 -24.28
C SER A 264 41.13 -6.46 -24.89
N ARG A 265 40.52 -6.47 -26.09
CA ARG A 265 40.06 -5.26 -26.78
C ARG A 265 38.66 -4.82 -26.35
N SER A 266 37.80 -5.75 -25.92
CA SER A 266 36.43 -5.43 -25.45
C SER A 266 36.34 -5.23 -23.92
N CYS A 267 37.20 -5.89 -23.12
CA CYS A 267 37.26 -5.76 -21.67
C CYS A 267 38.17 -4.62 -21.16
N LYS A 268 38.06 -3.42 -21.73
CA LYS A 268 38.52 -2.20 -21.01
C LYS A 268 37.39 -1.42 -20.35
N LYS A 269 36.12 -1.74 -20.64
CA LYS A 269 34.96 -1.10 -20.00
C LYS A 269 34.14 -1.98 -19.05
N CYS A 270 34.27 -3.31 -19.11
CA CYS A 270 33.46 -4.21 -18.26
C CYS A 270 34.20 -4.83 -17.06
N LEU A 271 35.52 -4.67 -16.93
CA LEU A 271 36.30 -5.30 -15.85
C LEU A 271 36.57 -4.37 -14.66
N THR A 272 35.52 -3.75 -14.14
CA THR A 272 35.49 -3.24 -12.76
C THR A 272 34.30 -3.88 -12.06
N LEU A 273 34.35 -5.19 -11.83
CA LEU A 273 33.71 -5.88 -10.70
C LEU A 273 34.01 -7.39 -10.81
N SER A 274 34.68 -7.91 -9.78
CA SER A 274 34.97 -9.32 -9.45
C SER A 274 36.11 -10.05 -10.21
N LYS A 275 37.22 -10.23 -9.48
CA LYS A 275 38.20 -11.33 -9.55
C LYS A 275 37.78 -12.39 -8.48
N PRO A 276 38.36 -13.60 -8.41
CA PRO A 276 38.67 -14.58 -9.44
C PRO A 276 38.30 -16.02 -8.99
N GLN A 277 37.65 -16.83 -9.80
CA GLN A 277 37.72 -18.29 -9.66
C GLN A 277 37.70 -18.90 -11.05
N ILE A 278 38.75 -19.63 -11.40
CA ILE A 278 38.73 -20.99 -11.97
C ILE A 278 40.18 -21.37 -12.25
N LEU A 279 40.65 -22.33 -11.45
CA LEU A 279 41.88 -23.08 -11.62
C LEU A 279 41.70 -24.15 -12.72
N SER A 280 42.83 -24.44 -13.37
CA SER A 280 43.27 -25.74 -13.92
C SER A 280 42.45 -26.41 -15.03
N ALA A 281 43.05 -26.46 -16.22
CA ALA A 281 43.17 -27.70 -16.99
C ALA A 281 44.45 -27.65 -17.83
N ASN A 282 45.47 -28.38 -17.38
CA ASN A 282 46.64 -28.76 -18.17
C ASN A 282 46.20 -29.72 -19.29
N GLY A 283 46.74 -29.55 -20.49
CA GLY A 283 46.65 -30.57 -21.53
C GLY A 283 46.77 -30.04 -22.95
N CYS A 284 47.93 -29.52 -23.33
CA CYS A 284 48.28 -29.44 -24.75
C CYS A 284 49.81 -29.55 -24.90
N LEU A 285 50.27 -30.79 -24.96
CA LEU A 285 51.62 -31.18 -25.36
C LEU A 285 51.46 -32.36 -26.30
N LYS A 286 52.01 -32.22 -27.51
CA LYS A 286 52.06 -33.17 -28.64
C LYS A 286 50.75 -33.24 -29.44
N SER A 287 50.72 -33.07 -30.75
CA SER A 287 51.73 -33.17 -31.82
C SER A 287 51.44 -32.18 -32.93
#